data_AF-A0A7S4HYW5-F1
#
_entry.id   AF-A0A7S4HYW5-F1
#
_cell.length_a   1.000
_cell.length_b   1.000
_cell.length_c   1.000
_cell.angle_alpha   90.00
_cell.angle_beta   90.00
_cell.angle_gamma   90.00
#
_symmetry.space_group_name_H-M   'P 1'
#
loop_
_entity.id
_entity.type
_entity.pdbx_description
1 polymer ?
#
loop_
_entity_poly.entity_id
_entity_poly.type
_entity_poly.pdbx_seq_one_letter_code
_entity_poly.pdbx_strand_id
1 'polypeptide(L)'
;YMYQQCFHFFCCECLEGYYNTNIMNGDVQQIQCPHSECDAPVLVRDIKQIVTDEMFQRFQNFSVLASLRADPTTRWCPKLGCEGFSIGERAELEIIICEKCSTEYCYSCSQKRHPGSTCTENLKSKEEDDPKFVECNILCILTHARTKKWKKKHGVKNCPHCGLETIRVSGCPDMR
;
A
#
# COMPACT_ATOMS: atom_id res chain seq x y z
N TYR A 1 -29.29 -10.86 -5.84
CA TYR A 1 -29.12 -10.23 -4.52
C TYR A 1 -29.54 -8.76 -4.61
N MET A 2 -30.29 -8.26 -3.63
CA MET A 2 -30.77 -6.86 -3.60
C MET A 2 -30.10 -6.11 -2.45
N TYR A 3 -29.45 -4.98 -2.76
CA TYR A 3 -28.85 -4.13 -1.74
C TYR A 3 -29.92 -3.36 -0.98
N GLN A 4 -29.88 -3.39 0.36
CA GLN A 4 -30.88 -2.70 1.19
C GLN A 4 -30.71 -1.17 1.19
N GLN A 5 -29.51 -0.66 0.90
CA GLN A 5 -29.21 0.77 0.97
C GLN A 5 -29.60 1.54 -0.31
N CYS A 6 -29.63 0.87 -1.46
CA CYS A 6 -29.87 1.50 -2.76
C CYS A 6 -30.83 0.71 -3.67
N PHE A 7 -31.32 -0.45 -3.23
CA PHE A 7 -32.27 -1.30 -3.97
C PHE A 7 -31.79 -1.78 -5.35
N HIS A 8 -30.49 -1.69 -5.64
CA HIS A 8 -29.92 -2.27 -6.85
C HIS A 8 -29.83 -3.80 -6.77
N PHE A 9 -30.06 -4.45 -7.91
CA PHE A 9 -30.08 -5.90 -8.05
C PHE A 9 -28.90 -6.39 -8.88
N PHE A 10 -28.23 -7.43 -8.38
CA PHE A 10 -27.13 -8.08 -9.08
C PHE A 10 -27.20 -9.59 -8.93
N CYS A 11 -26.59 -10.32 -9.87
CA CYS A 11 -26.42 -11.76 -9.73
C CYS A 11 -25.42 -12.08 -8.61
N CYS A 12 -25.60 -13.19 -7.89
CA CYS A 12 -24.70 -13.53 -6.77
C CYS A 12 -23.27 -13.81 -7.27
N GLU A 13 -23.12 -14.49 -8.40
CA GLU A 13 -21.82 -14.76 -9.04
C GLU A 13 -21.08 -13.46 -9.41
N CYS A 14 -21.82 -12.45 -9.88
CA CYS A 14 -21.30 -11.15 -10.26
C CYS A 14 -20.75 -10.41 -9.03
N LEU A 15 -21.51 -10.43 -7.93
CA LEU A 15 -21.11 -9.80 -6.68
C LEU A 15 -19.95 -10.53 -6.02
N GLU A 16 -19.94 -11.87 -6.07
CA GLU A 16 -18.84 -12.67 -5.56
C GLU A 16 -17.54 -12.34 -6.29
N GLY A 17 -17.55 -12.29 -7.63
CA GLY A 17 -16.40 -11.87 -8.43
C GLY A 17 -15.94 -10.44 -8.12
N TYR A 18 -16.89 -9.51 -7.98
CA TYR A 18 -16.60 -8.13 -7.59
C TYR A 18 -15.93 -8.05 -6.22
N TYR A 19 -16.49 -8.68 -5.18
CA TYR A 19 -15.92 -8.66 -3.84
C TYR A 19 -14.57 -9.36 -3.78
N ASN A 20 -14.44 -10.54 -4.40
CA ASN A 20 -13.18 -11.28 -4.41
C ASN A 20 -12.06 -10.46 -5.05
N THR A 21 -12.35 -9.74 -6.14
CA THR A 21 -11.37 -8.85 -6.78
C THR A 21 -10.93 -7.73 -5.83
N ASN A 22 -11.87 -7.04 -5.18
CA ASN A 22 -11.54 -5.99 -4.20
C ASN A 22 -10.73 -6.53 -3.01
N ILE A 23 -11.14 -7.69 -2.47
CA ILE A 23 -10.45 -8.35 -1.35
C ILE A 23 -9.03 -8.75 -1.75
N MET A 24 -8.83 -9.34 -2.93
CA MET A 24 -7.52 -9.75 -3.42
C MET A 24 -6.57 -8.58 -3.66
N ASN A 25 -7.11 -7.43 -4.08
CA ASN A 25 -6.34 -6.20 -4.26
C ASN A 25 -6.06 -5.46 -2.93
N GLY A 26 -6.75 -5.83 -1.85
CA GLY A 26 -6.67 -5.15 -0.55
C GLY A 26 -7.53 -3.89 -0.45
N ASP A 27 -8.41 -3.64 -1.43
CA ASP A 27 -9.28 -2.47 -1.53
C ASP A 27 -10.56 -2.64 -0.68
N VAL A 28 -10.39 -2.89 0.62
CA VAL A 28 -11.49 -3.29 1.51
C VAL A 28 -12.18 -2.14 2.24
N GLN A 29 -11.59 -0.94 2.28
CA GLN A 29 -12.16 0.21 3.01
C GLN A 29 -13.29 0.93 2.26
N GLN A 30 -13.37 0.79 0.94
CA GLN A 30 -14.30 1.57 0.10
C GLN A 30 -15.09 0.72 -0.89
N ILE A 31 -15.50 -0.48 -0.47
CA ILE A 31 -16.37 -1.31 -1.31
C ILE A 31 -17.76 -0.66 -1.38
N GLN A 32 -18.12 -0.19 -2.57
CA GLN A 32 -19.38 0.48 -2.87
C GLN A 32 -20.26 -0.36 -3.79
N CYS A 33 -21.47 0.10 -4.05
CA CYS A 33 -22.35 -0.49 -5.03
C CYS A 33 -21.69 -0.52 -6.41
N PRO A 34 -21.75 -1.65 -7.15
CA PRO A 34 -21.21 -1.72 -8.51
C PRO A 34 -21.94 -0.84 -9.55
N HIS A 35 -23.07 -0.21 -9.19
CA HIS A 35 -23.82 0.65 -10.09
C HIS A 35 -23.09 2.00 -10.26
N SER A 36 -22.86 2.43 -11.50
CA SER A 36 -21.97 3.55 -11.87
C SER A 36 -22.32 4.91 -11.26
N GLU A 37 -23.58 5.11 -10.89
CA GLU A 37 -24.10 6.36 -10.30
C GLU A 37 -24.51 6.17 -8.83
N CYS A 38 -23.92 5.18 -8.13
CA CYS A 38 -24.33 4.81 -6.78
C CYS A 38 -23.14 4.67 -5.83
N ASP A 39 -23.01 5.64 -4.92
CA ASP A 39 -21.96 5.65 -3.89
C ASP A 39 -22.35 4.91 -2.61
N ALA A 40 -23.49 4.20 -2.62
CA ALA A 40 -23.99 3.50 -1.44
C ALA A 40 -22.97 2.46 -0.94
N PRO A 41 -22.60 2.49 0.36
CA PRO A 41 -21.61 1.58 0.91
C PRO A 41 -22.17 0.15 0.98
N VAL A 42 -21.30 -0.83 0.73
CA VAL A 42 -21.62 -2.24 0.94
C VAL A 42 -21.48 -2.56 2.43
N LEU A 43 -22.47 -3.26 2.99
CA LEU A 43 -22.42 -3.67 4.39
C LEU A 43 -21.60 -4.95 4.53
N VAL A 44 -20.83 -5.06 5.61
CA VAL A 44 -19.98 -6.24 5.90
C VAL A 44 -20.79 -7.55 5.89
N ARG A 45 -22.06 -7.50 6.32
CA ARG A 45 -22.96 -8.66 6.30
C ARG A 45 -23.24 -9.16 4.88
N ASP A 46 -23.34 -8.24 3.90
CA ASP A 46 -23.65 -8.56 2.51
C ASP A 46 -22.43 -9.24 1.87
N ILE A 47 -21.21 -8.76 2.19
CA ILE A 47 -19.96 -9.40 1.80
C ILE A 47 -19.90 -10.82 2.38
N LYS A 48 -20.08 -10.97 3.69
CA LYS A 48 -20.04 -12.27 4.39
C LYS A 48 -21.00 -13.30 3.81
N GLN A 49 -22.17 -12.86 3.37
CA GLN A 49 -23.20 -13.75 2.83
C GLN A 49 -22.86 -14.26 1.42
N ILE A 50 -22.07 -13.51 0.65
CA ILE A 50 -21.82 -13.77 -0.77
C ILE A 50 -20.47 -14.46 -0.99
N VAL A 51 -19.43 -14.07 -0.25
CA VAL A 51 -18.09 -14.66 -0.40
C VAL A 51 -17.91 -15.90 0.48
N THR A 52 -16.90 -16.72 0.16
CA THR A 52 -16.52 -17.85 1.00
C THR A 52 -15.94 -17.41 2.35
N ASP A 53 -15.98 -18.29 3.35
CA ASP A 53 -15.39 -18.01 4.67
C ASP A 53 -13.90 -17.63 4.59
N GLU A 54 -13.15 -18.27 3.68
CA GLU A 54 -11.73 -17.94 3.45
C GLU A 54 -11.56 -16.49 2.95
N MET A 55 -12.38 -16.07 1.98
CA MET A 55 -12.33 -14.70 1.46
C MET A 55 -12.80 -13.70 2.51
N PHE A 56 -13.80 -14.05 3.30
CA PHE A 56 -14.26 -13.18 4.39
C PHE A 56 -13.19 -13.00 5.46
N GLN A 57 -12.44 -14.04 5.83
CA GLN A 57 -11.30 -13.91 6.75
C GLN A 57 -10.21 -12.99 6.18
N ARG A 58 -9.90 -13.08 4.88
CA ARG A 58 -8.97 -12.16 4.22
C ARG A 58 -9.48 -10.71 4.25
N PHE A 59 -10.76 -10.51 3.96
CA PHE A 59 -11.41 -9.20 4.08
C PHE A 59 -11.25 -8.60 5.49
N GLN A 60 -11.50 -9.39 6.53
CA GLN A 60 -11.35 -8.95 7.91
C GLN A 60 -9.89 -8.57 8.23
N ASN A 61 -8.93 -9.40 7.82
CA ASN A 61 -7.51 -9.13 8.02
C ASN A 61 -7.10 -7.82 7.35
N PHE A 62 -7.47 -7.62 6.08
CA PHE A 62 -7.17 -6.36 5.39
C PHE A 62 -7.87 -5.16 6.02
N SER A 63 -9.10 -5.33 6.52
CA SER A 63 -9.86 -4.24 7.16
C SER A 63 -9.19 -3.77 8.44
N VAL A 64 -8.71 -4.72 9.26
CA VAL A 64 -7.92 -4.41 10.47
C VAL A 64 -6.61 -3.74 10.10
N LEU A 65 -5.85 -4.29 9.15
CA LEU A 65 -4.58 -3.73 8.71
C LEU A 65 -4.74 -2.30 8.17
N ALA A 66 -5.79 -2.05 7.38
CA ALA A 66 -6.07 -0.74 6.84
C ALA A 66 -6.44 0.27 7.94
N SER A 67 -7.18 -0.17 8.96
CA SER A 67 -7.51 0.65 10.13
C SER A 67 -6.25 1.00 10.95
N LEU A 68 -5.37 0.02 11.19
CA LEU A 68 -4.09 0.24 11.89
C LEU A 68 -3.15 1.16 11.10
N ARG A 69 -3.16 1.10 9.76
CA ARG A 69 -2.35 2.01 8.93
C ARG A 69 -2.84 3.45 8.96
N ALA A 70 -4.16 3.66 9.13
CA ALA A 70 -4.75 4.98 9.22
C ALA A 70 -4.57 5.62 10.61
N ASP A 71 -4.32 4.81 11.64
CA ASP A 71 -4.14 5.28 13.01
C ASP A 71 -2.76 5.97 13.21
N PRO A 72 -2.74 7.28 13.55
CA PRO A 72 -1.50 8.03 13.74
C PRO A 72 -0.69 7.59 14.97
N THR A 73 -1.25 6.78 15.86
CA THR A 73 -0.55 6.22 17.03
C THR A 73 0.11 4.87 16.74
N THR A 74 -0.21 4.26 15.60
CA THR A 74 0.38 2.99 15.17
C THR A 74 1.77 3.23 14.55
N ARG A 75 2.74 2.39 14.94
CA ARG A 75 4.11 2.39 14.41
C ARG A 75 4.44 1.02 13.85
N TRP A 76 4.81 0.98 12.58
CA TRP A 76 5.15 -0.26 11.87
C TRP A 76 6.64 -0.57 12.02
N CYS A 77 6.96 -1.86 12.17
CA CYS A 77 8.33 -2.31 12.24
C CYS A 77 9.05 -2.04 10.89
N PRO A 78 10.22 -1.38 10.89
CA PRO A 78 10.96 -1.09 9.66
C PRO A 78 11.69 -2.29 9.05
N LYS A 79 11.67 -3.46 9.69
CA LYS A 79 12.34 -4.65 9.20
C LYS A 79 11.59 -5.20 7.99
N LEU A 80 12.27 -5.32 6.85
CA LEU A 80 11.73 -5.94 5.64
C LEU A 80 11.19 -7.35 5.94
N GLY A 81 9.98 -7.63 5.49
CA GLY A 81 9.28 -8.90 5.73
C GLY A 81 8.71 -9.08 7.14
N CYS A 82 8.83 -8.09 8.02
CA CYS A 82 8.18 -8.13 9.33
C CYS A 82 6.87 -7.33 9.31
N GLU A 83 5.77 -7.98 9.70
CA GLU A 83 4.45 -7.35 9.85
C GLU A 83 4.16 -6.98 11.32
N GLY A 84 5.21 -6.70 12.09
CA GLY A 84 5.08 -6.27 13.47
C GLY A 84 4.71 -4.79 13.55
N PHE A 85 3.90 -4.43 14.52
CA PHE A 85 3.56 -3.04 14.81
C PHE A 85 3.44 -2.85 16.33
N SER A 86 3.46 -1.60 16.76
CA SER A 86 3.22 -1.21 18.14
C SER A 86 2.30 0.01 18.17
N ILE A 87 1.39 0.04 19.14
CA ILE A 87 0.47 1.15 19.37
C ILE A 87 0.92 1.82 20.66
N GLY A 88 1.10 3.13 20.65
CA GLY A 88 1.49 3.86 21.85
C GLY A 88 1.33 5.36 21.69
N GLU A 89 1.20 6.07 22.80
CA GLU A 89 1.16 7.53 22.84
C GLU A 89 2.58 8.10 22.97
N ARG A 90 2.76 9.30 22.41
CA ARG A 90 4.04 10.00 22.21
C ARG A 90 4.88 10.22 23.49
N ALA A 91 4.34 9.97 24.68
CA ALA A 91 4.80 10.59 25.90
C ALA A 91 6.00 9.93 26.59
N GLU A 92 6.33 8.64 26.35
CA GLU A 92 7.26 7.92 27.24
C GLU A 92 8.38 7.12 26.57
N LEU A 93 8.31 6.82 25.27
CA LEU A 93 9.25 5.91 24.61
C LEU A 93 9.93 6.55 23.39
N GLU A 94 11.23 6.80 23.48
CA GLU A 94 12.05 7.14 22.30
C GLU A 94 12.25 5.93 21.37
N ILE A 95 12.16 4.71 21.92
CA ILE A 95 12.49 3.44 21.27
C ILE A 95 11.38 2.42 21.48
N ILE A 96 11.03 1.71 20.41
CA ILE A 96 10.09 0.59 20.40
C ILE A 96 10.87 -0.69 20.10
N ILE A 97 10.49 -1.79 20.76
CA ILE A 97 10.97 -3.14 20.45
C ILE A 97 9.85 -3.91 19.77
N CYS A 98 10.08 -4.38 18.55
CA CYS A 98 9.10 -5.17 17.81
C CYS A 98 8.91 -6.55 18.45
N GLU A 99 7.71 -6.87 18.93
CA GLU A 99 7.41 -8.16 19.58
C GLU A 99 7.57 -9.38 18.64
N LYS A 100 7.43 -9.18 17.33
CA LYS A 100 7.56 -10.28 16.34
C LYS A 100 9.01 -10.63 16.01
N CYS A 101 9.94 -9.67 16.04
CA CYS A 101 11.29 -9.89 15.51
C CYS A 101 12.41 -9.25 16.34
N SER A 102 12.07 -8.70 17.51
CA SER A 102 12.97 -8.03 18.45
C SER A 102 13.80 -6.89 17.87
N THR A 103 13.38 -6.33 16.72
CA THR A 103 14.05 -5.17 16.13
C THR A 103 13.71 -3.92 16.92
N GLU A 104 14.73 -3.16 17.28
CA GLU A 104 14.60 -1.87 17.94
C GLU A 104 14.51 -0.73 16.92
N TYR A 105 13.54 0.15 17.09
CA TYR A 105 13.26 1.24 16.15
C TYR A 105 12.74 2.48 16.86
N CYS A 106 12.98 3.65 16.25
CA CYS A 106 12.59 4.94 16.80
C CYS A 106 11.08 5.14 16.70
N TYR A 107 10.43 5.51 17.81
CA TYR A 107 9.00 5.81 17.82
C TYR A 107 8.66 7.01 16.91
N SER A 108 9.53 8.02 16.84
CA SER A 108 9.23 9.28 16.15
C SER A 108 9.29 9.18 14.63
N CYS A 109 10.23 8.41 14.07
CA CYS A 109 10.42 8.31 12.62
C CYS A 109 10.21 6.90 12.04
N SER A 110 9.89 5.91 12.87
CA SER A 110 9.74 4.50 12.49
C SER A 110 10.96 3.92 11.76
N GLN A 111 12.16 4.45 11.99
CA GLN A 111 13.41 3.94 11.43
C GLN A 111 14.17 3.10 12.46
N LYS A 112 15.14 2.28 12.00
CA LYS A 112 16.09 1.58 12.89
C LYS A 112 16.66 2.54 13.94
N ARG A 113 16.84 2.05 15.18
CA ARG A 113 17.38 2.81 16.31
C ARG A 113 18.65 3.58 15.93
N HIS A 114 18.71 4.86 16.29
CA HIS A 114 19.81 5.79 15.98
C HIS A 114 20.20 6.61 17.23
N PRO A 115 20.98 6.02 18.15
CA PRO A 115 21.37 6.70 19.39
C PRO A 115 22.33 7.87 19.09
N GLY A 116 22.16 8.99 19.78
CA GLY A 116 23.04 10.16 19.63
C GLY A 116 22.84 10.97 18.36
N SER A 117 21.81 10.66 17.55
CA SER A 117 21.43 11.45 16.39
C SER A 117 19.93 11.72 16.41
N THR A 118 19.57 12.95 16.05
CA THR A 118 18.16 13.34 15.83
C THR A 118 17.59 12.58 14.63
N CYS A 119 16.25 12.48 14.56
CA CYS A 119 15.58 11.88 13.39
C CYS A 119 15.98 12.59 12.09
N THR A 120 16.19 13.91 12.13
CA THR A 120 16.64 14.71 10.98
C THR A 120 18.06 14.40 10.55
N GLU A 121 18.98 14.17 11.48
CA GLU A 121 20.38 13.83 11.16
C GLU A 121 20.48 12.41 10.60
N ASN A 122 19.75 11.46 11.20
CA ASN A 122 19.71 10.07 10.72
C ASN A 122 19.08 9.94 9.31
N LEU A 123 18.19 10.86 8.93
CA LEU A 123 17.69 10.92 7.57
C LEU A 123 18.78 11.43 6.60
N LYS A 124 19.46 12.53 6.95
CA LYS A 124 20.54 13.11 6.13
C LYS A 124 21.73 12.18 5.93
N SER A 125 22.18 11.49 6.99
CA SER A 125 23.31 10.56 6.88
C SER A 125 23.01 9.42 5.90
N LYS A 126 21.77 8.91 5.90
CA LYS A 126 21.35 7.90 4.92
C LYS A 126 21.23 8.44 3.50
N GLU A 127 20.92 9.73 3.31
CA GLU A 127 20.93 10.38 2.00
C GLU A 127 22.35 10.47 1.43
N GLU A 128 23.35 10.67 2.29
CA GLU A 128 24.77 10.75 1.93
C GLU A 128 25.41 9.37 1.71
N ASP A 129 25.11 8.40 2.58
CA ASP A 129 25.67 7.04 2.53
C ASP A 129 25.05 6.14 1.44
N ASP A 130 23.77 6.38 1.11
CA ASP A 130 23.09 5.69 0.03
C ASP A 130 22.15 6.64 -0.73
N PRO A 131 22.58 7.19 -1.88
CA PRO A 131 21.72 7.99 -2.76
C PRO A 131 20.44 7.27 -3.23
N LYS A 132 20.28 5.97 -2.93
CA LYS A 132 19.09 5.14 -3.17
C LYS A 132 18.07 5.11 -2.00
N PHE A 133 18.39 5.70 -0.84
CA PHE A 133 17.51 5.71 0.35
C PHE A 133 16.35 6.73 0.24
N VAL A 134 16.48 7.73 -0.63
CA VAL A 134 15.46 8.76 -0.93
C VAL A 134 14.18 8.17 -1.57
N GLU A 135 14.19 6.89 -1.95
CA GLU A 135 13.20 6.26 -2.83
C GLU A 135 12.00 5.60 -2.11
N CYS A 136 11.79 5.83 -0.81
CA CYS A 136 10.67 5.24 -0.06
C CYS A 136 9.99 6.16 0.97
N ASN A 137 10.11 7.47 0.84
CA ASN A 137 9.22 8.40 1.55
C ASN A 137 8.32 9.12 0.54
N ILE A 138 7.15 9.56 1.01
CA ILE A 138 5.94 10.04 0.30
C ILE A 138 6.19 10.89 -0.97
N LEU A 139 7.36 11.51 -1.12
CA LEU A 139 7.76 12.28 -2.28
C LEU A 139 8.07 11.45 -3.55
N CYS A 140 8.41 10.16 -3.46
CA CYS A 140 8.89 9.39 -4.62
C CYS A 140 7.79 8.88 -5.58
N ILE A 141 6.50 8.89 -5.20
CA ILE A 141 5.42 8.72 -6.19
C ILE A 141 5.41 9.91 -7.17
N LEU A 142 5.78 11.11 -6.69
CA LEU A 142 5.73 12.34 -7.46
C LEU A 142 7.04 12.63 -8.21
N THR A 143 8.20 12.32 -7.61
CA THR A 143 9.51 12.68 -8.19
C THR A 143 10.23 11.49 -8.81
N HIS A 144 10.03 11.33 -10.11
CA HIS A 144 10.58 10.39 -11.10
C HIS A 144 12.13 10.24 -11.19
N ALA A 145 12.88 10.24 -10.08
CA ALA A 145 14.34 10.19 -10.10
C ALA A 145 14.89 8.77 -10.38
N ARG A 146 14.35 7.73 -9.70
CA ARG A 146 14.67 6.30 -9.92
C ARG A 146 14.35 5.87 -11.35
N THR A 147 13.21 6.34 -11.86
CA THR A 147 12.73 6.05 -13.20
C THR A 147 13.69 6.60 -14.27
N LYS A 148 14.28 7.79 -14.12
CA LYS A 148 15.20 8.35 -15.14
C LYS A 148 16.47 7.54 -15.35
N LYS A 149 17.16 7.11 -14.28
CA LYS A 149 18.40 6.30 -14.40
C LYS A 149 18.10 4.90 -14.92
N TRP A 150 17.03 4.28 -14.45
CA TRP A 150 16.58 2.98 -14.94
C TRP A 150 16.11 3.05 -16.40
N LYS A 151 15.36 4.10 -16.78
CA LYS A 151 14.94 4.38 -18.17
C LYS A 151 16.11 4.44 -19.13
N LYS A 152 17.17 5.17 -18.75
CA LYS A 152 18.40 5.26 -19.54
C LYS A 152 19.11 3.90 -19.66
N LYS A 153 19.18 3.14 -18.57
CA LYS A 153 19.83 1.82 -18.54
C LYS A 153 19.08 0.76 -19.36
N HIS A 154 17.75 0.79 -19.36
CA HIS A 154 16.89 -0.19 -20.02
C HIS A 154 16.33 0.30 -21.38
N GLY A 155 16.89 1.40 -21.91
CA GLY A 155 16.56 1.88 -23.26
C GLY A 155 15.09 2.29 -23.44
N VAL A 156 14.45 2.80 -22.39
CA VAL A 156 13.07 3.30 -22.46
C VAL A 156 13.02 4.47 -23.43
N LYS A 157 12.10 4.41 -24.40
CA LYS A 157 11.85 5.47 -25.38
C LYS A 157 10.37 5.86 -25.37
N ASN A 158 10.08 7.11 -25.68
CA ASN A 158 8.70 7.57 -25.86
C ASN A 158 8.16 7.15 -27.23
N CYS A 159 6.91 6.71 -27.28
CA CYS A 159 6.18 6.52 -28.53
C CYS A 159 6.03 7.87 -29.25
N PRO A 160 6.39 7.98 -30.54
CA PRO A 160 6.28 9.23 -31.28
C PRO A 160 4.84 9.69 -31.53
N HIS A 161 3.85 8.79 -31.41
CA HIS A 161 2.43 9.10 -31.65
C HIS A 161 1.68 9.55 -30.38
N CYS A 162 1.92 8.89 -29.23
CA CYS A 162 1.17 9.17 -27.99
C CYS A 162 2.05 9.62 -26.81
N GLY A 163 3.37 9.59 -26.94
CA GLY A 163 4.30 9.97 -25.87
C GLY A 163 4.48 8.94 -24.76
N LEU A 164 3.75 7.82 -24.77
CA LEU A 164 3.84 6.76 -23.76
C LEU A 164 5.24 6.13 -23.74
N GLU A 165 5.75 5.84 -22.55
CA GLU A 165 7.09 5.25 -22.36
C GLU A 165 7.08 3.75 -22.66
N THR A 166 7.99 3.31 -23.53
CA THR A 166 8.04 1.93 -24.05
C THR A 166 9.43 1.33 -23.88
N ILE A 167 9.48 0.02 -23.62
CA ILE A 167 10.71 -0.77 -23.51
C ILE A 167 10.64 -1.91 -24.52
N ARG A 168 11.72 -2.11 -25.26
CA ARG A 168 11.83 -3.29 -26.11
C ARG A 168 12.17 -4.51 -25.26
N VAL A 169 11.28 -5.48 -25.27
CA VAL A 169 11.49 -6.78 -24.59
C VAL A 169 12.17 -7.81 -25.49
N SER A 170 12.12 -7.65 -26.83
CA SER A 170 12.88 -8.40 -27.86
C SER A 170 12.59 -7.85 -29.28
N GLY A 171 13.40 -8.19 -30.30
CA GLY A 171 13.06 -8.00 -31.73
C GLY A 171 13.67 -6.79 -32.48
N CYS A 172 13.35 -6.72 -33.79
CA CYS A 172 13.95 -5.85 -34.83
C CYS A 172 13.83 -4.34 -34.53
N PRO A 173 14.77 -3.48 -34.97
CA PRO A 173 14.86 -2.10 -34.48
C PRO A 173 13.84 -1.09 -34.98
N ASP A 174 12.92 -1.49 -35.86
CA ASP A 174 12.01 -0.56 -36.53
C ASP A 174 10.73 -0.39 -35.71
N MET A 175 10.59 0.78 -35.08
CA MET A 175 9.35 1.19 -34.40
C MET A 175 8.68 2.22 -35.31
N ARG A 176 7.74 1.75 -36.15
CA ARG A 176 6.85 2.64 -36.92
C ARG A 176 5.68 3.09 -36.06
#